data_AF-A0AAP3GCN7-F1
#
_entry.id   AF-A0AAP3GCN7-F1
#
_cell.length_a   1.000
_cell.length_b   1.000
_cell.length_c   1.000
_cell.angle_alpha   90.00
_cell.angle_beta   90.00
_cell.angle_gamma   90.00
#
_symmetry.space_group_name_H-M   'P 1'
#
loop_
_entity.id
_entity.type
_entity.pdbx_description
1 polymer ?
#
loop_
_entity_poly.entity_id
_entity_poly.type
_entity_poly.pdbx_seq_one_letter_code
_entity_poly.pdbx_strand_id
1 'polypeptide(L)'
;MTLFTTSTADVDEGTFPSPNGFYNKGWGRYVPIAFPLLVSFISMYSVQKKSREEMTQLIKLDVLTFNTKRNPLFFDFDAKRPTFKTGNEREEWLENFKRELRIKEIFERSGFKYPRTIEEGIDLLIAFGIVVEVGGRLDVVIDPFPDPSDVLQLDRDELRVLERVRIGWGER
;
A
#
# COMPACT_ATOMS: atom_id res chain seq x y z
N MET A 1 13.02 22.35 10.13
CA MET A 1 11.57 22.14 10.34
C MET A 1 11.41 20.70 10.75
N THR A 2 11.31 20.42 12.05
CA THR A 2 11.16 19.06 12.57
C THR A 2 9.69 18.69 12.40
N LEU A 3 9.38 17.85 11.42
CA LEU A 3 8.05 17.28 11.27
C LEU A 3 7.81 16.38 12.49
N PHE A 4 6.94 16.81 13.39
CA PHE A 4 6.39 15.93 14.43
C PHE A 4 5.39 14.99 13.75
N THR A 5 5.88 13.96 13.08
CA THR A 5 5.04 12.84 12.65
C THR A 5 4.92 11.91 13.85
N THR A 6 3.72 11.74 14.40
CA THR A 6 3.48 10.67 15.35
C THR A 6 3.64 9.35 14.61
N SER A 7 4.59 8.53 15.05
CA SER A 7 4.86 7.22 14.44
C SER A 7 4.32 6.10 15.34
N THR A 8 4.21 4.87 14.81
CA THR A 8 3.74 3.73 15.62
C THR A 8 4.74 3.32 16.69
N ALA A 9 5.98 3.80 16.65
CA ALA A 9 6.95 3.64 17.72
C ALA A 9 6.78 4.63 18.89
N ASP A 10 5.98 5.70 18.73
CA ASP A 10 5.75 6.74 19.74
C ASP A 10 4.50 6.50 20.61
N VAL A 11 3.76 5.41 20.37
CA VAL A 11 2.60 4.99 21.16
C VAL A 11 2.98 4.02 22.28
N ASP A 12 2.19 4.03 23.37
CA ASP A 12 2.42 3.18 24.54
C ASP A 12 2.50 1.69 24.17
N GLU A 13 3.42 0.96 24.82
CA GLU A 13 3.57 -0.50 24.66
C GLU A 13 2.22 -1.21 24.86
N GLY A 14 1.78 -1.98 23.86
CA GLY A 14 0.49 -2.67 23.86
C GLY A 14 -0.61 -1.99 23.03
N THR A 15 -0.34 -0.80 22.48
CA THR A 15 -1.24 -0.11 21.56
C THR A 15 -0.77 -0.31 20.12
N PHE A 16 -1.60 -0.93 19.28
CA PHE A 16 -1.35 -1.06 17.85
C PHE A 16 -2.21 -0.02 17.11
N PRO A 17 -1.69 1.17 16.82
CA PRO A 17 -2.43 2.17 16.06
C PRO A 17 -2.67 1.60 14.67
N SER A 18 -3.91 1.18 14.44
CA SER A 18 -4.35 0.85 13.08
C SER A 18 -4.06 2.07 12.20
N PRO A 19 -3.46 1.90 11.02
CA PRO A 19 -3.22 2.99 10.08
C PRO A 19 -4.54 3.41 9.43
N ASN A 20 -5.50 3.85 10.25
CA ASN A 20 -6.84 4.26 9.84
C ASN A 20 -6.78 5.38 8.80
N GLY A 21 -5.74 6.22 8.86
CA GLY A 21 -5.45 7.22 7.84
C GLY A 21 -5.36 6.62 6.42
N PHE A 22 -4.78 5.43 6.26
CA PHE A 22 -4.72 4.75 4.96
C PHE A 22 -6.12 4.50 4.37
N TYR A 23 -7.04 3.98 5.18
CA TYR A 23 -8.40 3.66 4.76
C TYR A 23 -9.28 4.90 4.63
N ASN A 24 -9.22 5.80 5.62
CA ASN A 24 -10.01 7.03 5.68
C ASN A 24 -9.66 8.00 4.55
N LYS A 25 -8.38 8.04 4.15
CA LYS A 25 -7.91 8.82 3.00
C LYS A 25 -8.13 8.12 1.66
N GLY A 26 -8.65 6.89 1.64
CA GLY A 26 -9.02 6.18 0.43
C GLY A 26 -7.85 5.58 -0.36
N TRP A 27 -6.67 5.42 0.24
CA TRP A 27 -5.48 4.91 -0.45
C TRP A 27 -5.70 3.55 -1.13
N GLY A 28 -6.52 2.66 -0.54
CA GLY A 28 -6.83 1.34 -1.11
C GLY A 28 -7.42 1.35 -2.54
N ARG A 29 -7.89 2.49 -3.03
CA ARG A 29 -8.36 2.69 -4.43
C ARG A 29 -7.24 3.00 -5.42
N TYR A 30 -6.07 3.39 -4.93
CA TYR A 30 -4.99 3.99 -5.71
C TYR A 30 -3.67 3.25 -5.58
N VAL A 31 -3.62 2.14 -4.83
CA VAL A 31 -2.41 1.35 -4.62
C VAL A 31 -2.64 -0.13 -4.91
N PRO A 32 -1.58 -0.90 -5.22
CA PRO A 32 -1.69 -2.34 -5.44
C PRO A 32 -2.36 -3.06 -4.28
N ILE A 33 -3.02 -4.18 -4.56
CA ILE A 33 -3.72 -4.97 -3.52
C ILE A 33 -2.79 -5.41 -2.37
N ALA A 34 -1.49 -5.51 -2.63
CA ALA A 34 -0.47 -5.83 -1.64
C ALA A 34 -0.15 -4.70 -0.66
N PHE A 35 -0.40 -3.43 -1.00
CA PHE A 35 0.05 -2.31 -0.17
C PHE A 35 -0.62 -2.26 1.22
N PRO A 36 -1.94 -2.49 1.38
CA PRO A 36 -2.55 -2.60 2.71
C PRO A 36 -1.89 -3.67 3.58
N LEU A 37 -1.52 -4.81 2.98
CA LEU A 37 -0.80 -5.89 3.66
C LEU A 37 0.60 -5.45 4.08
N LEU A 38 1.36 -4.80 3.20
CA LEU A 38 2.69 -4.28 3.52
C LEU A 38 2.64 -3.24 4.64
N VAL A 39 1.72 -2.28 4.57
CA VAL A 39 1.52 -1.28 5.62
C VAL A 39 1.21 -1.96 6.96
N SER A 40 0.40 -3.02 6.96
CA SER A 40 0.07 -3.78 8.18
C SER A 40 1.28 -4.48 8.78
N PHE A 41 2.12 -5.13 7.95
CA PHE A 41 3.34 -5.76 8.44
C PHE A 41 4.40 -4.75 8.91
N ILE A 42 4.57 -3.62 8.20
CA ILE A 42 5.49 -2.57 8.64
C ILE A 42 5.05 -2.02 9.99
N SER A 43 3.75 -1.73 10.16
CA SER A 43 3.18 -1.31 11.45
C SER A 43 3.36 -2.36 12.55
N MET A 44 3.43 -3.64 12.21
CA MET A 44 3.64 -4.73 13.17
C MET A 44 5.09 -4.92 13.58
N TYR A 45 6.01 -4.65 12.67
CA TYR A 45 7.43 -4.83 12.92
C TYR A 45 8.12 -3.56 13.44
N SER A 46 7.54 -2.37 13.23
CA SER A 46 8.03 -1.08 13.74
C SER A 46 8.19 -1.10 15.28
N VAL A 47 7.23 -1.67 16.00
CA VAL A 47 7.26 -1.78 17.47
C VAL A 47 8.42 -2.64 17.98
N GLN A 48 8.96 -3.54 17.14
CA GLN A 48 10.08 -4.41 17.49
C GLN A 48 11.44 -3.73 17.28
N LYS A 49 11.46 -2.46 16.82
CA LYS A 49 12.66 -1.63 16.63
C LYS A 49 13.74 -2.26 15.75
N LYS A 50 13.34 -3.13 14.81
CA LYS A 50 14.24 -3.82 13.85
C LYS A 50 14.71 -2.88 12.75
N SER A 51 15.87 -3.18 12.18
CA SER A 51 16.38 -2.49 10.99
C SER A 51 15.45 -2.69 9.78
N ARG A 52 15.55 -1.80 8.78
CA ARG A 52 14.87 -1.91 7.50
C ARG A 52 15.13 -3.27 6.85
N GLU A 53 16.37 -3.74 6.86
CA GLU A 53 16.78 -5.00 6.28
C GLU A 53 16.10 -6.18 6.97
N GLU A 54 16.20 -6.25 8.30
CA GLU A 54 15.57 -7.33 9.09
C GLU A 54 14.05 -7.33 8.92
N MET A 55 13.43 -6.15 8.98
CA MET A 55 11.99 -6.00 8.76
C MET A 55 11.59 -6.47 7.37
N THR A 56 12.34 -6.08 6.33
CA THR A 56 12.07 -6.50 4.96
C THR A 56 12.15 -8.03 4.81
N GLN A 57 13.11 -8.68 5.48
CA GLN A 57 13.21 -10.14 5.48
C GLN A 57 12.04 -10.81 6.20
N LEU A 58 11.59 -10.27 7.34
CA LEU A 58 10.42 -10.79 8.05
C LEU A 58 9.15 -10.63 7.23
N ILE A 59 8.94 -9.46 6.63
CA ILE A 59 7.82 -9.23 5.70
C ILE A 59 7.86 -10.25 4.57
N LYS A 60 9.03 -10.46 3.93
CA LYS A 60 9.20 -11.46 2.88
C LYS A 60 8.75 -12.84 3.32
N LEU A 61 9.16 -13.28 4.51
CA LEU A 61 8.80 -14.59 5.05
C LEU A 61 7.29 -14.71 5.28
N ASP A 62 6.65 -13.70 5.87
CA ASP A 62 5.21 -13.72 6.14
C ASP A 62 4.37 -13.68 4.86
N VAL A 63 4.78 -12.87 3.88
CA VAL A 63 4.04 -12.78 2.61
C VAL A 63 4.16 -14.03 1.75
N LEU A 64 5.10 -14.96 2.00
CA LEU A 64 5.23 -16.19 1.21
C LEU A 64 3.93 -17.00 1.18
N THR A 65 3.15 -16.94 2.25
CA THR A 65 1.85 -17.63 2.35
C THR A 65 0.80 -17.05 1.39
N PHE A 66 0.95 -15.78 1.00
CA PHE A 66 0.06 -15.07 0.10
C PHE A 66 0.63 -14.93 -1.32
N ASN A 67 1.95 -14.89 -1.46
CA ASN A 67 2.67 -14.69 -2.71
C ASN A 67 2.93 -16.02 -3.43
N THR A 68 2.02 -16.42 -4.29
CA THR A 68 2.12 -17.67 -5.06
C THR A 68 2.30 -17.40 -6.54
N LYS A 69 2.77 -18.39 -7.33
CA LYS A 69 2.82 -18.26 -8.79
C LYS A 69 1.47 -17.93 -9.44
N ARG A 70 0.36 -18.30 -8.79
CA ARG A 70 -1.00 -18.03 -9.27
C ARG A 70 -1.56 -16.70 -8.77
N ASN A 71 -1.04 -16.21 -7.65
CA ASN A 71 -1.43 -14.96 -7.04
C ASN A 71 -0.15 -14.25 -6.57
N PRO A 72 0.61 -13.66 -7.51
CA PRO A 72 1.81 -12.93 -7.15
C PRO A 72 1.41 -11.70 -6.33
N LEU A 73 2.25 -11.33 -5.36
CA LEU A 73 2.01 -10.18 -4.50
C LEU A 73 1.78 -8.90 -5.33
N PHE A 74 2.55 -8.74 -6.41
CA PHE A 74 2.36 -7.68 -7.38
C PHE A 74 1.95 -8.27 -8.72
N PHE A 75 0.95 -7.66 -9.34
CA PHE A 75 0.48 -8.06 -10.66
C PHE A 75 1.60 -7.96 -11.70
N ASP A 76 1.85 -9.06 -12.41
CA ASP A 76 2.80 -9.11 -13.52
C ASP A 76 2.06 -8.88 -14.85
N PHE A 77 2.21 -7.68 -15.40
CA PHE A 77 1.58 -7.28 -16.67
C PHE A 77 2.26 -7.89 -17.90
N ASP A 78 3.50 -8.36 -17.75
CA ASP A 78 4.28 -8.97 -18.84
C ASP A 78 4.08 -10.49 -18.90
N ALA A 79 3.54 -11.08 -17.83
CA ALA A 79 3.25 -12.50 -17.75
C ALA A 79 2.24 -12.94 -18.83
N LYS A 80 2.44 -14.14 -19.36
CA LYS A 80 1.44 -14.77 -20.23
C LYS A 80 0.13 -14.93 -19.46
N ARG A 81 -0.97 -14.53 -20.10
CA ARG A 81 -2.31 -14.72 -19.57
C ARG A 81 -2.50 -16.18 -19.12
N PRO A 82 -2.95 -16.42 -17.88
CA PRO A 82 -3.13 -17.77 -17.39
C PRO A 82 -4.28 -18.49 -18.10
N THR A 83 -4.22 -19.82 -18.11
CA THR A 83 -5.34 -20.67 -18.51
C THR A 83 -6.30 -20.81 -17.34
N PHE A 84 -7.58 -20.50 -17.54
CA PHE A 84 -8.62 -20.60 -16.52
C PHE A 84 -9.37 -21.93 -16.63
N LYS A 85 -9.70 -22.55 -15.49
CA LYS A 85 -10.50 -23.78 -15.43
C LYS A 85 -11.99 -23.49 -15.43
N THR A 86 -12.39 -22.31 -14.93
CA THR A 86 -13.79 -21.91 -14.80
C THR A 86 -14.03 -20.49 -15.30
N GLY A 87 -15.30 -20.15 -15.57
CA GLY A 87 -15.71 -18.78 -15.90
C GLY A 87 -15.43 -17.80 -14.77
N ASN A 88 -15.68 -18.21 -13.53
CA ASN A 88 -15.48 -17.38 -12.34
C ASN A 88 -14.00 -17.03 -12.13
N GLU A 89 -13.09 -18.00 -12.27
CA GLU A 89 -11.64 -17.74 -12.21
C GLU A 89 -11.19 -16.71 -13.25
N ARG A 90 -11.77 -16.77 -14.45
CA ARG A 90 -11.49 -15.82 -15.54
C ARG A 90 -12.01 -14.43 -15.20
N GLU A 91 -13.20 -14.33 -14.62
CA GLU A 91 -13.83 -13.06 -14.25
C GLU A 91 -13.05 -12.36 -13.13
N GLU A 92 -12.74 -13.08 -12.05
CA GLU A 92 -11.92 -12.58 -10.94
C GLU A 92 -10.55 -12.07 -11.43
N TRP A 93 -9.88 -12.84 -12.31
CA TRP A 93 -8.62 -12.40 -12.89
C TRP A 93 -8.77 -11.13 -13.73
N LEU A 94 -9.85 -11.02 -14.53
CA LEU A 94 -10.09 -9.83 -15.36
C LEU A 94 -10.40 -8.59 -14.50
N GLU A 95 -11.11 -8.75 -13.40
CA GLU A 95 -11.38 -7.67 -12.45
C GLU A 95 -10.08 -7.18 -11.80
N ASN A 96 -9.25 -8.11 -11.31
CA ASN A 96 -7.95 -7.80 -10.74
C ASN A 96 -7.02 -7.15 -11.78
N PHE A 97 -6.97 -7.67 -13.01
CA PHE A 97 -6.19 -7.08 -14.10
C PHE A 97 -6.61 -5.63 -14.38
N LYS A 98 -7.92 -5.36 -14.52
CA LYS A 98 -8.43 -4.01 -14.77
C LYS A 98 -8.11 -3.06 -13.61
N ARG A 99 -8.27 -3.51 -12.37
CA ARG A 99 -7.96 -2.74 -11.17
C ARG A 99 -6.48 -2.35 -11.15
N GLU A 100 -5.60 -3.32 -11.31
CA GLU A 100 -4.15 -3.10 -11.24
C GLU A 100 -3.64 -2.30 -12.44
N LEU A 101 -4.20 -2.50 -13.63
CA LEU A 101 -3.87 -1.70 -14.81
C LEU A 101 -4.20 -0.22 -14.58
N ARG A 102 -5.38 0.07 -14.03
CA ARG A 102 -5.75 1.44 -13.67
C ARG A 102 -4.76 2.05 -12.67
N ILE A 103 -4.35 1.31 -11.64
CA ILE A 103 -3.36 1.78 -10.65
C ILE A 103 -2.03 2.06 -11.33
N LYS A 104 -1.58 1.17 -12.22
CA LYS A 104 -0.37 1.35 -13.01
C LYS A 104 -0.42 2.64 -13.84
N GLU A 105 -1.53 2.92 -14.52
CA GLU A 105 -1.72 4.16 -15.30
C GLU A 105 -1.69 5.41 -14.43
N ILE A 106 -2.21 5.34 -13.19
CA ILE A 106 -2.13 6.45 -12.21
C ILE A 106 -0.68 6.65 -11.75
N PHE A 107 0.06 5.58 -11.50
CA PHE A 107 1.46 5.70 -11.11
C PHE A 107 2.29 6.31 -12.24
N GLU A 108 2.12 5.84 -13.48
CA GLU A 108 2.88 6.33 -14.63
C GLU A 108 2.64 7.81 -14.91
N ARG A 109 1.38 8.27 -14.89
CA ARG A 109 1.09 9.70 -15.03
C ARG A 109 1.65 10.54 -13.87
N SER A 110 1.76 9.95 -12.69
CA SER A 110 2.31 10.61 -11.49
C SER A 110 3.84 10.51 -11.41
N GLY A 111 4.51 9.92 -12.40
CA GLY A 111 5.97 9.76 -12.43
C GLY A 111 6.52 8.57 -11.64
N PHE A 112 5.65 7.66 -11.16
CA PHE A 112 6.03 6.46 -10.45
C PHE A 112 5.99 5.22 -11.35
N LYS A 113 6.73 4.18 -10.94
CA LYS A 113 6.67 2.85 -11.57
C LYS A 113 5.79 1.94 -10.73
N TYR A 114 5.09 1.03 -11.40
CA TYR A 114 4.37 -0.04 -10.70
C TYR A 114 5.38 -1.04 -10.09
N PRO A 115 5.26 -1.38 -8.79
CA PRO A 115 6.24 -2.20 -8.09
C PRO A 115 6.17 -3.67 -8.53
N ARG A 116 7.34 -4.31 -8.56
CA ARG A 116 7.53 -5.74 -8.84
C ARG A 116 8.09 -6.50 -7.66
N THR A 117 8.64 -5.80 -6.67
CA THR A 117 9.26 -6.38 -5.47
C THR A 117 8.74 -5.71 -4.20
N ILE A 118 8.96 -6.35 -3.04
CA ILE A 118 8.58 -5.79 -1.74
C ILE A 118 9.38 -4.52 -1.48
N GLU A 119 10.66 -4.51 -1.83
CA GLU A 119 11.54 -3.35 -1.73
C GLU A 119 11.00 -2.17 -2.54
N GLU A 120 10.65 -2.39 -3.81
CA GLU A 120 10.02 -1.35 -4.63
C GLU A 120 8.68 -0.88 -4.06
N GLY A 121 7.90 -1.80 -3.46
CA GLY A 121 6.67 -1.46 -2.74
C GLY A 121 6.91 -0.58 -1.51
N ILE A 122 7.93 -0.91 -0.71
CA ILE A 122 8.35 -0.12 0.46
C ILE A 122 8.83 1.26 0.01
N ASP A 123 9.67 1.33 -1.02
CA ASP A 123 10.20 2.59 -1.55
C ASP A 123 9.07 3.50 -2.05
N LEU A 124 8.03 2.94 -2.68
CA LEU A 124 6.83 3.70 -3.06
C LEU A 124 6.02 4.16 -1.85
N LEU A 125 5.83 3.31 -0.84
CA LEU A 125 5.15 3.71 0.40
C LEU A 125 5.89 4.87 1.11
N ILE A 126 7.23 4.89 1.03
CA ILE A 126 8.05 6.00 1.50
C ILE A 126 7.86 7.24 0.63
N ALA A 127 7.89 7.09 -0.70
CA ALA A 127 7.65 8.20 -1.62
C ALA A 127 6.25 8.82 -1.48
N PHE A 128 5.26 8.02 -1.08
CA PHE A 128 3.90 8.46 -0.77
C PHE A 128 3.76 9.11 0.60
N GLY A 129 4.81 9.10 1.43
CA GLY A 129 4.78 9.58 2.81
C GLY A 129 3.94 8.71 3.74
N ILE A 130 3.57 7.50 3.33
CA ILE A 130 2.80 6.55 4.15
C ILE A 130 3.74 5.87 5.16
N VAL A 131 4.95 5.58 4.71
CA VAL A 131 6.03 5.00 5.52
C VAL A 131 7.15 6.01 5.65
N VAL A 132 7.81 6.05 6.80
CA VAL A 132 9.00 6.86 7.05
C VAL A 132 10.15 5.98 7.50
N GLU A 133 11.38 6.40 7.19
CA GLU A 133 12.59 5.74 7.67
C GLU A 133 13.26 6.60 8.75
N VAL A 134 13.30 6.10 9.99
CA VAL A 134 13.84 6.81 11.16
C VAL A 134 14.94 5.99 11.83
N GLY A 135 16.19 6.43 11.61
CA GLY A 135 17.36 5.74 12.16
C GLY A 135 17.55 4.33 11.59
N GLY A 136 17.30 4.15 10.28
CA GLY A 136 17.42 2.86 9.59
C GLY A 136 16.28 1.88 9.89
N ARG A 137 15.15 2.38 10.40
CA ARG A 137 13.96 1.58 10.75
C ARG A 137 12.75 2.13 10.02
N LEU A 138 11.86 1.25 9.58
CA LEU A 138 10.61 1.65 8.92
C LEU A 138 9.50 1.84 9.96
N ASP A 139 8.70 2.88 9.76
CA ASP A 139 7.50 3.15 10.55
C ASP A 139 6.38 3.69 9.65
N VAL A 140 5.13 3.54 10.08
CA VAL A 140 3.96 4.07 9.38
C VAL A 140 3.59 5.41 9.98
N VAL A 141 3.33 6.40 9.12
CA VAL A 141 2.84 7.72 9.55
C VAL A 141 1.44 7.57 10.12
N ILE A 142 1.18 8.12 11.31
CA ILE A 142 -0.16 8.11 11.92
C ILE A 142 -0.88 9.42 11.60
N ASP A 143 -0.24 10.54 11.91
CA ASP A 143 -0.81 11.88 11.74
C ASP A 143 0.30 12.93 11.53
N PRO A 144 0.16 13.87 10.57
CA PRO A 144 -0.86 13.87 9.51
C PRO A 144 -0.64 12.75 8.49
N PHE A 145 -1.66 11.93 8.24
CA PHE A 145 -1.59 10.88 7.22
C PHE A 145 -1.65 11.49 5.80
N PRO A 146 -0.75 11.11 4.88
CA PRO A 146 -0.69 11.69 3.54
C PRO A 146 -1.98 11.47 2.76
N ASP A 147 -2.33 12.44 1.92
CA ASP A 147 -3.47 12.33 1.03
C ASP A 147 -3.06 11.83 -0.36
N PRO A 148 -3.80 10.89 -0.99
CA PRO A 148 -3.51 10.48 -2.36
C PRO A 148 -3.42 11.65 -3.34
N SER A 149 -4.23 12.71 -3.17
CA SER A 149 -4.22 13.87 -4.07
C SER A 149 -2.96 14.74 -3.95
N ASP A 150 -2.19 14.58 -2.88
CA ASP A 150 -0.97 15.37 -2.66
C ASP A 150 0.24 14.76 -3.38
N VAL A 151 0.15 13.46 -3.73
CA VAL A 151 1.27 12.71 -4.31
C VAL A 151 0.94 12.13 -5.68
N LEU A 152 -0.33 11.78 -5.95
CA LEU A 152 -0.77 11.20 -7.21
C LEU A 152 -1.48 12.25 -8.08
N GLN A 153 -1.17 12.24 -9.37
CA GLN A 153 -1.87 13.03 -10.37
C GLN A 153 -3.20 12.37 -10.74
N LEU A 154 -4.25 12.65 -9.96
CA LEU A 154 -5.60 12.14 -10.17
C LEU A 154 -6.38 12.97 -11.18
N ASP A 155 -7.16 12.32 -12.05
CA ASP A 155 -8.09 13.04 -12.92
C ASP A 155 -9.39 13.46 -12.20
N ARG A 156 -10.30 14.15 -12.92
CA ARG A 156 -11.54 14.68 -12.35
C ARG A 156 -12.45 13.59 -11.76
N ASP A 157 -12.57 12.45 -12.42
CA ASP A 157 -13.46 11.39 -11.95
C ASP A 157 -12.84 10.66 -10.76
N GLU A 158 -11.52 10.52 -10.76
CA GLU A 158 -10.76 9.95 -9.65
C GLU A 158 -10.84 10.82 -8.39
N LEU A 159 -10.72 12.15 -8.55
CA LEU A 159 -10.92 13.10 -7.45
C LEU A 159 -12.34 13.02 -6.88
N ARG A 160 -13.37 12.89 -7.74
CA ARG A 160 -14.76 12.71 -7.28
C ARG A 160 -14.93 11.41 -6.50
N VAL A 161 -14.30 10.32 -6.93
CA VAL A 161 -14.33 9.04 -6.21
C VAL A 161 -13.65 9.17 -4.85
N LEU A 162 -12.48 9.84 -4.80
CA LEU A 162 -11.76 10.11 -3.56
C LEU A 162 -12.61 10.90 -2.57
N GLU A 163 -13.29 11.95 -3.04
CA GLU A 163 -14.20 12.77 -2.22
C GLU A 163 -15.37 11.95 -1.64
N ARG A 164 -16.01 11.09 -2.46
CA ARG A 164 -17.08 10.20 -1.97
C ARG A 164 -16.60 9.23 -0.91
N VAL A 165 -15.39 8.69 -1.05
CA VAL A 165 -14.80 7.81 -0.02
C VAL A 165 -14.68 8.58 1.29
N ARG A 166 -14.14 9.80 1.27
CA ARG A 166 -14.00 10.62 2.49
C ARG A 166 -15.34 10.91 3.16
N ILE A 167 -16.38 11.25 2.38
CA ILE A 167 -17.73 11.51 2.92
C ILE A 167 -18.31 10.23 3.56
N GLY A 168 -18.20 9.09 2.88
CA GLY A 168 -18.76 7.82 3.37
C GLY A 168 -18.10 7.27 4.65
N TRP A 169 -16.89 7.73 5.01
CA TRP A 169 -16.23 7.45 6.29
C TRP A 169 -16.48 8.53 7.35
N GLY A 170 -16.92 9.73 6.97
CA GLY A 170 -17.28 10.81 7.90
C GLY A 170 -18.68 10.69 8.50
N GLU A 171 -19.55 9.86 7.93
CA GLU A 171 -20.93 9.61 8.39
C GLU A 171 -21.08 8.36 9.30
N ARG A 172 -19.99 7.81 9.84
CA ARG A 172 -20.01 6.65 10.75
C ARG A 172 -19.48 6.96 12.14
#